data_AF-A0A3P8VF67-F1
#
_entry.id   AF-A0A3P8VF67-F1
#
_cell.length_a   1.000
_cell.length_b   1.000
_cell.length_c   1.000
_cell.angle_alpha   90.00
_cell.angle_beta   90.00
_cell.angle_gamma   90.00
#
_symmetry.space_group_name_H-M   'P 1'
#
loop_
_entity.id
_entity.type
_entity.pdbx_description
1 polymer ?
#
loop_
_entity_poly.entity_id
_entity_poly.type
_entity_poly.pdbx_seq_one_letter_code
_entity_poly.pdbx_strand_id
1 'polypeptide(L)'
;PPACPTVHNLAAICHSGHGRPRYPPNFFPGSRFSHFRRRGSAINRLESWFSLCCSGQVARQSHLILCCTRQAWKQALSQFCDEEYSTMTLPYECCAERGEARWMCFDSELPNPNYSATPDYTPPQVPDEPGFSFDSNAC
;
A
#
# COMPACT_ATOMS: atom_id res chain seq x y z
N PRO A 1 9.18 2.29 -1.25
CA PRO A 1 7.88 1.66 -1.56
C PRO A 1 7.56 0.60 -0.50
N PRO A 2 6.31 0.15 -0.35
CA PRO A 2 5.97 -0.96 0.52
C PRO A 2 6.30 -2.32 -0.13
N ALA A 3 6.77 -3.28 0.67
CA ALA A 3 7.13 -4.62 0.18
C ALA A 3 5.94 -5.38 -0.41
N CYS A 4 6.19 -6.29 -1.34
CA CYS A 4 5.19 -7.26 -1.75
C CYS A 4 4.80 -8.14 -0.55
N PRO A 5 3.51 -8.42 -0.32
CA PRO A 5 3.09 -9.33 0.73
C PRO A 5 3.62 -10.75 0.50
N THR A 6 4.19 -11.32 1.55
CA THR A 6 4.74 -12.67 1.62
C THR A 6 4.26 -13.34 2.90
N VAL A 7 4.40 -14.66 2.99
CA VAL A 7 4.12 -15.40 4.23
C VAL A 7 4.93 -14.89 5.43
N HIS A 8 6.12 -14.31 5.20
CA HIS A 8 7.02 -13.84 6.25
C HIS A 8 6.61 -12.49 6.84
N ASN A 9 6.05 -11.58 6.03
CA ASN A 9 5.64 -10.25 6.48
C ASN A 9 4.13 -10.12 6.72
N LEU A 10 3.33 -11.15 6.39
CA LEU A 10 1.86 -11.14 6.49
C LEU A 10 1.34 -10.81 7.89
N ALA A 11 1.95 -11.39 8.93
CA ALA A 11 1.56 -11.13 10.31
C ALA A 11 1.76 -9.65 10.68
N ALA A 12 2.89 -9.05 10.28
CA ALA A 12 3.17 -7.65 10.52
C ALA A 12 2.24 -6.74 9.70
N ILE A 13 1.92 -7.09 8.45
CA ILE A 13 0.92 -6.36 7.65
C ILE A 13 -0.39 -6.21 8.43
N CYS A 14 -0.91 -7.31 8.99
CA CYS A 14 -2.18 -7.31 9.71
C CYS A 14 -2.12 -6.72 11.12
N HIS A 15 -1.04 -6.93 11.86
CA HIS A 15 -1.00 -6.62 13.29
C HIS A 15 -0.22 -5.34 13.64
N SER A 16 0.69 -4.89 12.76
CA SER A 16 1.57 -3.74 13.04
C SER A 16 1.13 -2.43 12.37
N GLY A 17 -0.05 -2.40 11.72
CA GLY A 17 -0.54 -1.20 11.02
C GLY A 17 -0.72 0.03 11.90
N HIS A 18 -1.02 -0.19 13.19
CA HIS A 18 -1.20 0.87 14.19
C HIS A 18 0.07 1.64 14.54
N GLY A 19 1.25 1.21 14.07
CA GLY A 19 2.52 1.94 14.26
C GLY A 19 3.19 2.31 12.94
N ARG A 20 2.47 2.24 11.81
CA ARG A 20 3.00 2.62 10.49
C ARG A 20 2.50 3.99 10.05
N PRO A 21 3.33 4.81 9.36
CA PRO A 21 2.95 6.16 8.97
C PRO A 21 1.62 6.26 8.20
N ARG A 22 0.89 7.36 8.44
CA ARG A 22 -0.26 7.81 7.66
C ARG A 22 -0.07 9.27 7.26
N TYR A 23 -0.59 9.63 6.09
CA TYR A 23 -0.36 10.92 5.46
C TYR A 23 -1.68 11.66 5.23
N PRO A 24 -2.25 12.33 6.24
CA PRO A 24 -3.48 13.10 6.07
C PRO A 24 -3.29 14.28 5.10
N PRO A 25 -4.38 14.89 4.57
CA PRO A 25 -4.30 15.94 3.55
C PRO A 25 -3.36 17.11 3.89
N ASN A 26 -3.25 17.47 5.18
CA ASN A 26 -2.45 18.58 5.67
C ASN A 26 -1.02 18.19 6.10
N PHE A 27 -0.61 16.93 5.87
CA PHE A 27 0.73 16.45 6.26
C PHE A 27 1.84 17.13 5.45
N PHE A 28 1.62 17.34 4.15
CA PHE A 28 2.56 18.02 3.27
C PHE A 28 2.09 19.45 2.98
N PRO A 29 3.02 20.41 2.79
CA PRO A 29 2.66 21.76 2.36
C PRO A 29 1.88 21.76 1.03
N GLY A 30 0.99 22.74 0.85
CA GLY A 30 0.06 22.77 -0.28
C GLY A 30 0.70 22.96 -1.65
N SER A 31 1.87 23.61 -1.75
CA SER A 31 2.55 23.89 -3.02
C SER A 31 3.87 23.13 -3.11
N ARG A 32 4.23 22.67 -4.32
CA ARG A 32 5.50 21.95 -4.63
C ARG A 32 5.67 20.55 -4.02
N PHE A 33 4.70 20.04 -3.24
CA PHE A 33 4.74 18.68 -2.66
C PHE A 33 3.70 17.71 -3.24
N SER A 34 3.16 17.98 -4.43
CA SER A 34 2.12 17.14 -5.06
C SER A 34 2.55 15.67 -5.21
N HIS A 35 3.80 15.41 -5.58
CA HIS A 35 4.36 14.05 -5.66
C HIS A 35 4.34 13.32 -4.31
N PHE A 36 4.74 14.00 -3.23
CA PHE A 36 4.72 13.41 -1.89
C PHE A 36 3.31 13.14 -1.40
N ARG A 37 2.36 14.02 -1.73
CA ARG A 37 0.94 13.80 -1.42
C ARG A 37 0.40 12.55 -2.11
N ARG A 38 0.67 12.35 -3.39
CA ARG A 38 0.26 11.13 -4.12
C ARG A 38 0.88 9.86 -3.54
N ARG A 39 2.18 9.89 -3.19
CA ARG A 39 2.83 8.79 -2.47
C ARG A 39 2.18 8.51 -1.12
N GLY A 40 1.86 9.56 -0.36
CA GLY A 40 1.17 9.45 0.93
C GLY A 40 -0.24 8.86 0.79
N SER A 41 -1.00 9.32 -0.21
CA SER A 41 -2.32 8.78 -0.56
C SER A 41 -2.24 7.29 -0.93
N ALA A 42 -1.24 6.88 -1.73
CA ALA A 42 -1.01 5.49 -2.07
C ALA A 42 -0.74 4.62 -0.83
N ILE A 43 0.02 5.12 0.14
CA ILE A 43 0.26 4.41 1.42
C ILE A 43 -1.03 4.31 2.25
N ASN A 44 -1.79 5.39 2.40
CA ASN A 44 -3.04 5.35 3.16
C ASN A 44 -4.03 4.34 2.55
N ARG A 45 -4.14 4.32 1.21
CA ARG A 45 -4.96 3.38 0.47
C ARG A 45 -4.56 1.94 0.70
N LEU A 46 -3.27 1.64 0.52
CA LEU A 46 -2.75 0.31 0.75
C LEU A 46 -3.08 -0.21 2.15
N GLU A 47 -2.94 0.65 3.16
CA GLU A 47 -3.15 0.31 4.55
C GLU A 47 -4.63 0.13 4.93
N SER A 48 -5.52 0.95 4.36
CA SER A 48 -6.96 0.74 4.47
C SER A 48 -7.34 -0.60 3.83
N TRP A 49 -6.82 -0.92 2.64
CA TRP A 49 -7.13 -2.18 1.95
C TRP A 49 -6.54 -3.42 2.63
N PHE A 50 -5.35 -3.31 3.23
CA PHE A 50 -4.84 -4.37 4.09
C PHE A 50 -5.75 -4.63 5.29
N SER A 51 -6.32 -3.59 5.90
CA SER A 51 -7.26 -3.75 7.01
C SER A 51 -8.52 -4.54 6.60
N LEU A 52 -8.98 -4.39 5.34
CA LEU A 52 -10.04 -5.22 4.78
C LEU A 52 -9.62 -6.69 4.66
N CYS A 53 -8.43 -6.98 4.14
CA CYS A 53 -7.90 -8.34 4.01
C CYS A 53 -7.64 -9.03 5.36
N CYS A 54 -7.28 -8.25 6.38
CA CYS A 54 -6.93 -8.74 7.71
C CYS A 54 -8.15 -8.81 8.66
N SER A 55 -9.37 -8.65 8.15
CA SER A 55 -10.60 -8.73 8.93
C SER A 55 -11.65 -9.64 8.28
N GLY A 56 -12.76 -9.87 8.97
CA GLY A 56 -13.91 -10.60 8.43
C GLY A 56 -13.65 -12.06 8.04
N GLN A 57 -14.23 -12.50 6.92
CA GLN A 57 -14.11 -13.89 6.45
C GLN A 57 -12.72 -14.19 5.89
N VAL A 58 -12.05 -13.21 5.26
CA VAL A 58 -10.72 -13.38 4.65
C VAL A 58 -9.68 -13.72 5.72
N ALA A 59 -9.78 -13.07 6.89
CA ALA A 59 -8.90 -13.31 8.04
C ALA A 59 -8.93 -14.74 8.61
N ARG A 60 -9.88 -15.59 8.20
CA ARG A 60 -9.99 -16.96 8.72
C ARG A 60 -8.99 -17.93 8.10
N GLN A 61 -8.40 -17.59 6.95
CA GLN A 61 -7.51 -18.49 6.20
C GLN A 61 -6.29 -17.73 5.70
N SER A 62 -5.10 -18.09 6.19
CA SER A 62 -3.86 -17.36 5.88
C SER A 62 -3.54 -17.26 4.39
N HIS A 63 -3.92 -18.25 3.58
CA HIS A 63 -3.72 -18.20 2.13
C HIS A 63 -4.64 -17.16 1.46
N LEU A 64 -5.87 -16.98 1.94
CA LEU A 64 -6.78 -15.94 1.45
C LEU A 64 -6.29 -14.55 1.87
N ILE A 65 -5.76 -14.38 3.09
CA ILE A 65 -5.14 -13.12 3.52
C ILE A 65 -3.96 -12.77 2.61
N LEU A 66 -3.07 -13.75 2.33
CA LEU A 66 -1.92 -13.52 1.45
C LEU A 66 -2.35 -13.14 0.04
N CYS A 67 -3.33 -13.86 -0.53
CA CYS A 67 -3.85 -13.53 -1.86
C CYS A 67 -4.51 -12.14 -1.89
N CYS A 68 -5.39 -11.84 -0.93
CA CYS A 68 -6.06 -10.56 -0.80
C CYS A 68 -5.07 -9.40 -0.67
N THR A 69 -4.09 -9.52 0.24
CA THR A 69 -3.07 -8.48 0.44
C THR A 69 -2.22 -8.28 -0.82
N ARG A 70 -1.87 -9.35 -1.56
CA ARG A 70 -1.17 -9.20 -2.85
C ARG A 70 -2.02 -8.49 -3.91
N GLN A 71 -3.31 -8.80 -4.00
CA GLN A 71 -4.24 -8.09 -4.89
C GLN A 71 -4.33 -6.61 -4.51
N ALA A 72 -4.54 -6.31 -3.22
CA ALA A 72 -4.57 -4.95 -2.70
C ALA A 72 -3.27 -4.18 -3.01
N TRP A 73 -2.12 -4.83 -2.83
CA TRP A 73 -0.81 -4.24 -3.12
C TRP A 73 -0.64 -3.92 -4.60
N LYS A 74 -0.91 -4.87 -5.50
CA LYS A 74 -0.82 -4.65 -6.96
C LYS A 74 -1.80 -3.57 -7.42
N GLN A 75 -3.03 -3.58 -6.91
CA GLN A 75 -4.04 -2.61 -7.29
C GLN A 75 -3.71 -1.20 -6.77
N ALA A 76 -3.24 -1.06 -5.52
CA ALA A 76 -2.92 0.24 -4.95
C ALA A 76 -1.75 0.90 -5.69
N LEU A 77 -0.73 0.11 -6.04
CA LEU A 77 0.41 0.58 -6.83
C LEU A 77 0.04 0.86 -8.29
N SER A 78 -0.88 0.09 -8.89
CA SER A 78 -1.43 0.40 -10.21
C SER A 78 -2.12 1.76 -10.20
N GLN A 79 -3.01 1.99 -9.22
CA GLN A 79 -3.72 3.25 -9.09
C GLN A 79 -2.77 4.42 -8.81
N PHE A 80 -1.72 4.22 -8.00
CA PHE A 80 -0.66 5.21 -7.84
C PHE A 80 0.01 5.57 -9.17
N CYS A 81 0.31 4.58 -10.01
CA CYS A 81 0.88 4.84 -11.33
C CYS A 81 -0.08 5.59 -12.25
N ASP A 82 -1.37 5.23 -12.26
CA ASP A 82 -2.38 5.95 -13.03
C ASP A 82 -2.48 7.42 -12.58
N GLU A 83 -2.42 7.68 -11.27
CA GLU A 83 -2.38 9.02 -10.70
C GLU A 83 -1.11 9.79 -11.10
N GLU A 84 0.05 9.15 -11.10
CA GLU A 84 1.32 9.77 -11.53
C GLU A 84 1.26 10.17 -13.02
N TYR A 85 0.73 9.30 -13.88
CA TYR A 85 0.55 9.57 -15.31
C TYR A 85 -0.55 10.57 -15.62
N SER A 86 -1.49 10.80 -14.71
CA SER A 86 -2.56 11.79 -14.85
C SER A 86 -2.10 13.23 -14.54
N THR A 87 -0.78 13.46 -14.46
CA THR A 87 -0.19 14.77 -14.16
C THR A 87 0.87 15.14 -15.19
N MET A 88 1.22 16.43 -15.28
CA MET A 88 2.32 16.92 -16.14
C MET A 88 3.71 16.70 -15.55
N THR A 89 3.83 15.90 -14.50
CA THR A 89 5.10 15.66 -13.82
C THR A 89 5.69 14.31 -14.22
N LEU A 90 7.02 14.16 -14.12
CA LEU A 90 7.65 12.87 -14.36
C LEU A 90 7.08 11.84 -13.37
N PRO A 91 6.52 10.71 -13.84
CA PRO A 91 5.98 9.69 -12.96
C PRO A 91 7.10 9.00 -12.19
N TYR A 92 6.75 8.39 -11.06
CA TYR A 92 7.65 7.51 -10.33
C TYR A 92 8.25 6.43 -11.26
N GLU A 93 9.55 6.21 -11.17
CA GLU A 93 10.33 5.39 -12.12
C GLU A 93 9.74 3.98 -12.33
N CYS A 94 9.32 3.31 -11.25
CA CYS A 94 8.73 1.98 -11.34
C CYS A 94 7.41 1.94 -12.13
N CYS A 95 6.72 3.06 -12.31
CA CYS A 95 5.50 3.11 -13.12
C CYS A 95 5.77 2.98 -14.62
N ALA A 96 7.01 3.27 -15.07
CA ALA A 96 7.43 3.05 -16.45
C ALA A 96 7.52 1.57 -16.81
N GLU A 97 7.75 0.70 -15.82
CA GLU A 97 7.82 -0.73 -15.98
C GLU A 97 6.43 -1.35 -16.24
N ARG A 98 6.41 -2.55 -16.84
CA ARG A 98 5.19 -3.29 -17.21
C ARG A 98 5.19 -4.71 -16.68
N GLY A 99 4.00 -5.25 -16.47
CA GLY A 99 3.81 -6.62 -16.00
C GLY A 99 4.55 -6.88 -14.67
N GLU A 100 5.22 -8.03 -14.58
CA GLU A 100 5.95 -8.41 -13.36
C GLU A 100 7.18 -7.52 -13.08
N ALA A 101 7.80 -6.92 -14.11
CA ALA A 101 8.94 -6.01 -13.91
C ALA A 101 8.56 -4.79 -13.05
N ARG A 102 7.32 -4.30 -13.18
CA ARG A 102 6.78 -3.24 -12.33
C ARG A 102 6.78 -3.63 -10.86
N TRP A 103 6.31 -4.83 -10.57
CA TRP A 103 6.22 -5.33 -9.20
C TRP A 103 7.60 -5.56 -8.60
N MET A 104 8.52 -6.14 -9.38
CA MET A 104 9.92 -6.28 -8.98
C MET A 104 10.58 -4.93 -8.67
N CYS A 105 10.31 -3.89 -9.47
CA CYS A 105 10.84 -2.55 -9.21
C CYS A 105 10.34 -2.02 -7.86
N PHE A 106 9.03 -2.11 -7.59
CA PHE A 106 8.46 -1.67 -6.31
C PHE A 106 8.94 -2.48 -5.10
N ASP A 107 9.32 -3.75 -5.30
CA ASP A 107 9.73 -4.69 -4.24
C ASP A 107 11.26 -4.84 -4.11
N SER A 108 12.05 -3.96 -4.71
CA SER A 108 13.52 -4.07 -4.76
C SER A 108 14.20 -3.51 -3.50
N GLU A 109 14.41 -2.20 -3.44
CA GLU A 109 15.06 -1.51 -2.33
C GLU A 109 14.03 -0.92 -1.37
N LEU A 110 13.81 -1.64 -0.27
CA LEU A 110 12.72 -1.38 0.66
C LEU A 110 13.24 -0.86 2.01
N PRO A 111 12.83 0.34 2.44
CA PRO A 111 13.16 0.85 3.77
C PRO A 111 12.54 0.05 4.92
N ASN A 112 11.40 -0.62 4.67
CA ASN A 112 10.67 -1.40 5.67
C ASN A 112 10.03 -2.66 5.05
N PRO A 113 10.84 -3.68 4.69
CA PRO A 113 10.34 -4.88 4.00
C PRO A 113 9.41 -5.75 4.87
N ASN A 114 9.57 -5.63 6.19
CA ASN A 114 8.89 -6.45 7.19
C ASN A 114 7.66 -5.77 7.81
N TYR A 115 7.24 -4.61 7.30
CA TYR A 115 6.09 -3.86 7.82
C TYR A 115 6.16 -3.58 9.33
N SER A 116 7.37 -3.41 9.84
CA SER A 116 7.62 -3.11 11.25
C SER A 116 6.94 -1.80 11.63
N ALA A 117 6.35 -1.79 12.83
CA ALA A 117 5.85 -0.58 13.45
C ALA A 117 7.02 0.30 13.92
N THR A 118 6.82 1.61 13.88
CA THR A 118 7.70 2.56 14.55
C THR A 118 7.34 2.57 16.04
N PRO A 119 8.30 2.28 16.96
CA PRO A 119 8.06 2.38 18.40
C PRO A 119 7.61 3.79 18.80
N ASP A 120 6.69 3.87 19.76
CA ASP A 120 6.17 5.12 20.33
C ASP A 120 5.51 6.08 19.32
N TYR A 121 5.12 5.57 18.15
CA TYR A 121 4.41 6.33 17.11
C TYR A 121 2.95 5.90 17.02
N THR A 122 2.05 6.88 17.12
CA THR A 122 0.62 6.70 16.83
C THR A 122 0.27 7.43 15.53
N PRO A 123 -0.18 6.73 14.49
CA PRO A 123 -0.55 7.36 13.24
C PRO A 123 -1.78 8.26 13.40
N PRO A 124 -1.83 9.39 12.69
CA PRO A 124 -3.05 10.17 12.60
C PRO A 124 -4.15 9.33 11.95
N GLN A 125 -5.40 9.59 12.36
CA GLN A 125 -6.56 8.96 11.73
C GLN A 125 -6.70 9.49 10.29
N VAL A 126 -6.89 8.57 9.35
CA VAL A 126 -7.21 8.86 7.95
C VAL A 126 -8.48 8.08 7.59
N PRO A 127 -9.33 8.60 6.69
CA PRO A 127 -10.51 7.88 6.24
C PRO A 127 -10.14 6.55 5.57
N ASP A 128 -11.09 5.61 5.60
CA ASP A 128 -10.99 4.41 4.78
C ASP A 128 -11.05 4.75 3.29
N GLU A 129 -10.26 4.03 2.50
CA GLU A 129 -10.15 4.25 1.05
C GLU A 129 -11.00 3.21 0.31
N PRO A 130 -12.04 3.63 -0.44
CA PRO A 130 -12.85 2.71 -1.23
C PRO A 130 -12.10 2.20 -2.47
N GLY A 131 -12.76 1.34 -3.26
CA GLY A 131 -12.28 0.95 -4.59
C GLY A 131 -11.51 -0.36 -4.67
N PHE A 132 -11.35 -1.07 -3.55
CA PHE A 132 -10.83 -2.44 -3.53
C PHE A 132 -11.93 -3.45 -3.21
N SER A 133 -11.90 -4.57 -3.92
CA SER A 133 -12.76 -5.73 -3.68
C SER A 133 -11.94 -6.98 -3.93
N PHE A 134 -11.88 -7.86 -2.93
CA PHE A 134 -11.11 -9.08 -3.01
C PHE A 134 -11.79 -10.10 -3.94
N ASP A 135 -11.05 -10.62 -4.91
CA ASP A 135 -11.49 -11.74 -5.76
C ASP A 135 -10.76 -13.02 -5.37
N SER A 136 -11.44 -13.90 -4.64
CA SER A 136 -10.87 -15.20 -4.23
C SER A 136 -10.62 -16.16 -5.39
N ASN A 137 -11.23 -15.95 -6.56
CA ASN A 137 -11.03 -16.82 -7.73
C ASN A 137 -9.75 -16.49 -8.50
N ALA A 138 -9.16 -15.32 -8.22
CA ALA A 138 -7.87 -14.89 -8.76
C ALA A 138 -6.70 -15.24 -7.79
N CYS A 139 -6.94 -16.20 -6.91
CA CYS A 139 -5.96 -16.91 -6.10
C CYS A 139 -5.68 -18.27 -6.76
#